data_AF-A0A6P0SRQ8-F1
#
_entry.id   AF-A0A6P0SRQ8-F1
#
_cell.length_a   1.000
_cell.length_b   1.000
_cell.length_c   1.000
_cell.angle_alpha   90.00
_cell.angle_beta   90.00
_cell.angle_gamma   90.00
#
_symmetry.space_group_name_H-M   'P 1'
#
loop_
_entity.id
_entity.type
_entity.pdbx_description
1 polymer ?
#
loop_
_entity_poly.entity_id
_entity_poly.type
_entity_poly.pdbx_seq_one_letter_code
_entity_poly.pdbx_strand_id
1 'polypeptide(L)'
;MNNFIKDKVVYTSDNPKLDYRIIFTRIKNGNFEYILGRFWLFRGLYSQYQKLIQIINKPQKKISFPSQIIQKDNLNIYRIVESIKQDSYYDQLELNEQSLASIVNYAKKLPLSTASLNLSFTYQEYITHLKAKHTIAMADLDEPLKINEIYRLRHDDLLLEISEKYLGYFPEKCDVRLWWSFANNLSSEERRIQSQTIDYHYDIHGFNFLYISFYLTNVDVNSGAHVLVKSSHKNKKISMLLRSARCPDKTIQQYYPQEDIITIQGKAGKCFLEDASCFHKALPPIQRDRLFLQLRYY
;
A
#
# COMPACT_ATOMS: atom_id res chain seq x y z
N MET A 1 21.04 -22.17 1.76
CA MET A 1 20.88 -22.31 3.23
C MET A 1 21.14 -20.95 3.87
N ASN A 2 20.08 -20.19 4.14
CA ASN A 2 20.12 -19.07 5.08
C ASN A 2 18.87 -19.22 5.93
N ASN A 3 19.07 -19.81 7.12
CA ASN A 3 18.06 -19.91 8.14
C ASN A 3 17.76 -18.50 8.66
N PHE A 4 16.85 -17.79 7.99
CA PHE A 4 16.12 -16.72 8.64
C PHE A 4 15.36 -17.34 9.79
N ILE A 5 15.86 -17.06 10.99
CA ILE A 5 15.25 -17.39 12.27
C ILE A 5 13.75 -17.08 12.17
N LYS A 6 12.94 -18.14 12.23
CA LYS A 6 11.50 -18.10 12.44
C LYS A 6 11.23 -17.69 13.89
N ASP A 7 11.55 -16.44 14.23
CA ASP A 7 10.91 -15.81 15.36
C ASP A 7 9.61 -15.21 14.82
N LYS A 8 8.52 -15.99 14.92
CA LYS A 8 7.15 -15.48 14.76
C LYS A 8 6.86 -14.53 15.93
N VAL A 9 7.51 -13.38 15.98
CA VAL A 9 7.08 -12.27 16.84
C VAL A 9 5.86 -11.69 16.14
N VAL A 10 4.68 -12.08 16.61
CA VAL A 10 3.43 -11.40 16.28
C VAL A 10 3.51 -10.03 16.96
N TYR A 11 3.95 -9.01 16.21
CA TYR A 11 3.99 -7.64 16.70
C TYR A 11 2.55 -7.13 16.80
N THR A 12 1.98 -7.16 18.01
CA THR A 12 0.72 -6.48 18.29
C THR A 12 0.97 -4.98 18.46
N SER A 13 0.02 -4.15 18.00
CA SER A 13 0.00 -2.71 18.30
C SER A 13 -0.03 -2.42 19.81
N ASP A 14 -0.44 -3.40 20.61
CA ASP A 14 -0.59 -3.36 22.07
C ASP A 14 0.74 -3.48 22.84
N ASN A 15 1.85 -3.79 22.17
CA ASN A 15 3.18 -3.88 22.80
C ASN A 15 4.19 -2.97 22.09
N PRO A 16 4.10 -1.64 22.26
CA PRO A 16 5.00 -0.66 21.65
C PRO A 16 6.38 -0.64 22.35
N LYS A 17 6.80 -1.75 22.97
CA LYS A 17 8.09 -1.80 23.66
C LYS A 17 9.18 -1.41 22.68
N LEU A 18 9.94 -0.41 23.11
CA LEU A 18 11.16 0.09 22.51
C LEU A 18 12.03 -1.12 22.14
N ASP A 19 12.02 -1.50 20.88
CA ASP A 19 13.05 -2.41 20.39
C ASP A 19 14.11 -1.60 19.64
N TYR A 20 14.83 -0.79 20.43
CA TYR A 20 16.08 -0.20 19.98
C TYR A 20 17.05 -1.27 19.49
N ARG A 21 16.88 -2.55 19.86
CA ARG A 21 17.69 -3.65 19.32
C ARG A 21 17.32 -3.94 17.86
N ILE A 22 16.06 -3.81 17.42
CA ILE A 22 15.72 -3.88 15.99
C ILE A 22 16.38 -2.74 15.21
N ILE A 23 16.29 -1.50 15.71
CA ILE A 23 16.92 -0.34 15.06
C ILE A 23 18.44 -0.53 15.05
N PHE A 24 19.05 -0.88 16.18
CA PHE A 24 20.49 -1.09 16.32
C PHE A 24 20.99 -2.28 15.49
N THR A 25 20.24 -3.37 15.42
CA THR A 25 20.54 -4.53 14.56
C THR A 25 20.48 -4.13 13.10
N ARG A 26 19.50 -3.31 12.70
CA ARG A 26 19.40 -2.79 11.33
C ARG A 26 20.52 -1.78 11.00
N ILE A 27 20.92 -0.94 11.95
CA ILE A 27 22.13 -0.08 11.82
C ILE A 27 23.36 -0.96 11.60
N LYS A 28 23.57 -1.96 12.45
CA LYS A 28 24.72 -2.88 12.38
C LYS A 28 24.77 -3.65 11.07
N ASN A 29 23.61 -3.92 10.46
CA ASN A 29 23.49 -4.60 9.17
C ASN A 29 23.52 -3.64 7.96
N GLY A 30 23.84 -2.36 8.15
CA GLY A 30 23.98 -1.38 7.06
C GLY A 30 22.66 -0.93 6.42
N ASN A 31 21.51 -1.16 7.08
CA ASN A 31 20.19 -0.86 6.54
C ASN A 31 19.80 0.61 6.79
N PHE A 32 20.63 1.53 6.30
CA PHE A 32 20.48 2.97 6.50
C PHE A 32 19.20 3.51 5.87
N GLU A 33 18.77 2.96 4.73
CA GLU A 33 17.57 3.38 4.04
C GLU A 33 16.32 3.21 4.91
N TYR A 34 16.22 2.11 5.66
CA TYR A 34 15.11 1.88 6.58
C TYR A 34 15.06 2.89 7.75
N ILE A 35 16.20 3.49 8.11
CA ILE A 35 16.27 4.43 9.24
C ILE A 35 16.03 5.84 8.73
N LEU A 36 16.81 6.25 7.72
CA LEU A 36 16.75 7.58 7.15
C LEU A 36 15.45 7.81 6.38
N GLY A 37 14.91 6.78 5.72
CA GLY A 37 13.62 6.83 5.01
C GLY A 37 12.42 7.13 5.91
N ARG A 38 12.57 7.05 7.24
CA ARG A 38 11.54 7.48 8.21
C ARG A 38 11.40 9.00 8.29
N PHE A 39 12.45 9.73 7.93
CA PHE A 39 12.54 11.17 8.12
C PHE A 39 12.28 11.87 6.80
N TRP A 40 11.21 12.65 6.74
CA TRP A 40 10.81 13.42 5.56
C TRP A 40 11.96 14.19 4.88
N LEU A 41 12.85 14.80 5.66
CA LEU A 41 14.04 15.50 5.16
C LEU A 41 14.93 14.59 4.29
N PHE A 42 15.27 13.40 4.76
CA PHE A 42 16.17 12.49 4.05
C PHE A 42 15.52 11.91 2.79
N ARG A 43 14.19 11.71 2.81
CA ARG A 43 13.42 11.32 1.61
C ARG A 43 13.50 12.40 0.53
N GLY A 44 13.41 13.67 0.93
CA GLY A 44 13.59 14.82 0.04
C GLY A 44 15.03 14.93 -0.50
N LEU A 45 16.04 14.77 0.35
CA LEU A 45 17.44 14.77 -0.08
C LEU A 45 17.74 13.64 -1.08
N TYR A 46 17.22 12.44 -0.82
CA TYR A 46 17.32 11.31 -1.75
C TYR A 46 16.68 11.63 -3.09
N SER A 47 15.51 12.26 -3.08
CA SER A 47 14.80 12.68 -4.30
C SER A 47 15.64 13.63 -5.15
N GLN A 48 16.29 14.60 -4.51
CA GLN A 48 17.21 15.52 -5.20
C GLN A 48 18.46 14.80 -5.73
N TYR A 49 19.01 13.87 -4.96
CA TYR A 49 20.13 13.04 -5.39
C TYR A 49 19.78 12.21 -6.63
N GLN A 50 18.66 11.48 -6.60
CA GLN A 50 18.18 10.67 -7.72
C GLN A 50 17.92 11.51 -8.96
N LYS A 51 17.35 12.71 -8.81
CA LYS A 51 17.16 13.65 -9.91
C LYS A 51 18.48 14.01 -10.59
N LEU A 52 19.53 14.30 -9.82
CA LEU A 52 20.86 14.62 -10.36
C LEU A 52 21.48 13.42 -11.08
N ILE A 53 21.38 12.22 -10.50
CA ILE A 53 21.86 10.98 -11.11
C ILE A 53 21.14 10.72 -12.44
N GLN A 54 19.84 10.92 -12.51
CA GLN A 54 19.05 10.70 -13.73
C GLN A 54 19.28 11.77 -14.80
N ILE A 55 19.70 12.98 -14.46
CA ILE A 55 20.17 13.97 -15.45
C ILE A 55 21.43 13.46 -16.18
N ILE A 56 22.34 12.80 -15.46
CA ILE A 56 23.60 12.27 -16.00
C ILE A 56 23.33 10.97 -16.78
N ASN A 57 22.67 10.01 -16.13
CA ASN A 57 22.51 8.66 -16.68
C ASN A 57 21.38 8.54 -17.70
N LYS A 58 20.44 9.50 -17.72
CA LYS A 58 19.21 9.52 -18.54
C LYS A 58 18.45 8.19 -18.47
N PRO A 59 17.48 8.04 -17.55
CA PRO A 59 16.74 6.80 -17.40
C PRO A 59 16.12 6.42 -18.74
N GLN A 60 16.25 5.15 -19.09
CA GLN A 60 15.72 4.67 -20.36
C GLN A 60 14.19 4.62 -20.24
N LYS A 61 13.48 5.63 -20.79
CA LYS A 61 12.01 5.62 -20.93
C LYS A 61 11.63 4.46 -21.85
N LYS A 62 11.40 3.28 -21.27
CA LYS A 62 11.40 2.04 -22.03
C LYS A 62 10.02 1.64 -22.53
N ILE A 63 8.97 1.83 -21.74
CA ILE A 63 7.62 1.40 -22.09
C ILE A 63 6.63 2.31 -21.38
N SER A 64 5.66 2.84 -22.11
CA SER A 64 4.48 3.49 -21.53
C SER A 64 3.22 3.22 -22.35
N PHE A 65 2.07 3.31 -21.70
CA PHE A 65 0.77 3.06 -22.32
C PHE A 65 -0.19 4.23 -22.05
N PRO A 66 -1.12 4.49 -23.00
CA PRO A 66 -2.19 5.46 -22.79
C PRO A 66 -2.96 5.16 -21.51
N SER A 67 -3.35 6.23 -20.82
CA SER A 67 -3.91 6.10 -19.49
C SER A 67 -5.22 5.31 -19.46
N GLN A 68 -5.33 4.40 -18.49
CA GLN A 68 -6.53 3.66 -18.16
C GLN A 68 -7.39 4.37 -17.10
N ILE A 69 -6.92 5.52 -16.58
CA ILE A 69 -7.66 6.36 -15.65
C ILE A 69 -8.64 7.25 -16.43
N ILE A 70 -9.86 7.40 -15.92
CA ILE A 70 -10.86 8.31 -16.46
C ILE A 70 -10.36 9.74 -16.29
N GLN A 71 -10.00 10.38 -17.40
CA GLN A 71 -9.57 11.77 -17.42
C GLN A 71 -10.80 12.67 -17.48
N LYS A 72 -11.07 13.38 -16.38
CA LYS A 72 -12.08 14.45 -16.34
C LYS A 72 -11.46 15.72 -16.94
N ASP A 73 -12.26 16.57 -17.58
CA ASP A 73 -11.80 17.76 -18.32
C ASP A 73 -10.89 18.73 -17.53
N ASN A 74 -10.93 18.68 -16.20
CA ASN A 74 -10.16 19.55 -15.29
C ASN A 74 -9.08 18.81 -14.48
N LEU A 75 -8.60 17.66 -14.96
CA LEU A 75 -7.54 16.92 -14.26
C LEU A 75 -6.24 17.73 -14.23
N ASN A 76 -5.81 18.12 -13.03
CA ASN A 76 -4.60 18.91 -12.84
C ASN A 76 -3.58 18.11 -12.00
N ILE A 77 -2.54 17.62 -12.67
CA ILE A 77 -1.48 16.82 -12.04
C ILE A 77 -0.76 17.59 -10.92
N TYR A 78 -0.54 18.90 -11.08
CA TYR A 78 0.08 19.71 -10.04
C TYR A 78 -0.76 19.70 -8.75
N ARG A 79 -2.08 19.87 -8.86
CA ARG A 79 -3.00 19.82 -7.70
C ARG A 79 -3.01 18.44 -7.04
N ILE A 80 -2.93 17.36 -7.83
CA ILE A 80 -2.82 15.99 -7.30
C ILE A 80 -1.54 15.85 -6.47
N VAL A 81 -0.40 16.25 -7.04
CA VAL A 81 0.90 16.16 -6.37
C VAL A 81 0.96 17.06 -5.13
N GLU A 82 0.38 18.26 -5.19
CA GLU A 82 0.26 19.15 -4.03
C GLU A 82 -0.59 18.52 -2.93
N SER A 83 -1.73 17.91 -3.27
CA SER A 83 -2.58 17.16 -2.33
C SER A 83 -1.77 16.08 -1.63
N ILE A 84 -1.01 15.25 -2.36
CA ILE A 84 -0.22 14.19 -1.73
C ILE A 84 0.89 14.77 -0.85
N LYS A 85 1.58 15.83 -1.29
CA LYS A 85 2.64 16.48 -0.48
C LYS A 85 2.09 17.17 0.77
N GLN A 86 0.89 17.74 0.70
CA GLN A 86 0.25 18.41 1.82
C GLN A 86 -0.41 17.43 2.78
N ASP A 87 -1.24 16.56 2.23
CA ASP A 87 -2.27 15.80 2.92
C ASP A 87 -1.97 14.30 3.00
N SER A 88 -0.90 13.84 2.36
CA SER A 88 -0.45 12.45 2.21
C SER A 88 -1.24 11.61 1.21
N TYR A 89 -2.31 12.12 0.61
CA TYR A 89 -3.13 11.34 -0.34
C TYR A 89 -3.88 12.19 -1.37
N TYR A 90 -4.44 11.51 -2.36
CA TYR A 90 -5.44 12.02 -3.30
C TYR A 90 -6.33 10.87 -3.78
N ASP A 91 -7.66 10.96 -3.70
CA ASP A 91 -8.57 9.81 -3.91
C ASP A 91 -9.69 10.04 -4.93
N GLN A 92 -9.51 11.02 -5.83
CA GLN A 92 -10.53 11.41 -6.82
C GLN A 92 -10.25 10.87 -8.24
N LEU A 93 -9.39 9.85 -8.38
CA LEU A 93 -9.17 9.16 -9.64
C LEU A 93 -10.05 7.92 -9.76
N GLU A 94 -10.28 7.47 -10.99
CA GLU A 94 -11.12 6.31 -11.27
C GLU A 94 -10.57 5.52 -12.46
N LEU A 95 -10.51 4.20 -12.32
CA LEU A 95 -10.13 3.26 -13.36
C LEU A 95 -11.30 3.06 -14.33
N ASN A 96 -11.04 3.03 -15.63
CA ASN A 96 -12.10 2.78 -16.62
C ASN A 96 -12.75 1.39 -16.46
N GLU A 97 -14.02 1.30 -16.85
CA GLU A 97 -14.84 0.09 -16.67
C GLU A 97 -14.27 -1.13 -17.41
N GLN A 98 -13.70 -0.94 -18.59
CA GLN A 98 -13.11 -2.03 -19.39
C GLN A 98 -11.94 -2.69 -18.65
N SER A 99 -11.02 -1.88 -18.11
CA SER A 99 -9.86 -2.34 -17.36
C SER A 99 -10.28 -3.00 -16.05
N LEU A 100 -11.21 -2.37 -15.33
CA LEU A 100 -11.78 -2.91 -14.10
C LEU A 100 -12.39 -4.30 -14.33
N ALA A 101 -13.27 -4.43 -15.33
CA ALA A 101 -13.94 -5.69 -15.64
C ALA A 101 -12.95 -6.79 -16.02
N SER A 102 -11.94 -6.47 -16.84
CA SER A 102 -10.92 -7.43 -17.24
C SER A 102 -10.11 -7.93 -16.04
N ILE A 103 -9.59 -7.01 -15.22
CA ILE A 103 -8.79 -7.36 -14.04
C ILE A 103 -9.60 -8.24 -13.07
N VAL A 104 -10.85 -7.87 -12.78
CA VAL A 104 -11.72 -8.64 -11.86
C VAL A 104 -12.01 -10.04 -12.42
N ASN A 105 -12.24 -10.18 -13.71
CA ASN A 105 -12.50 -11.48 -14.34
C ASN A 105 -11.30 -12.42 -14.22
N TYR A 106 -10.07 -11.94 -14.44
CA TYR A 106 -8.87 -12.75 -14.28
C TYR A 106 -8.55 -13.03 -12.79
N ALA A 107 -8.70 -12.05 -11.92
CA ALA A 107 -8.44 -12.17 -10.48
C ALA A 107 -9.34 -13.20 -9.77
N LYS A 108 -10.47 -13.57 -10.38
CA LYS A 108 -11.34 -14.65 -9.88
C LYS A 108 -10.87 -16.06 -10.27
N LYS A 109 -10.11 -16.18 -11.36
CA LYS A 109 -9.75 -17.45 -12.01
C LYS A 109 -8.31 -17.89 -11.73
N LEU A 110 -7.41 -16.93 -11.55
CA LEU A 110 -6.01 -17.23 -11.30
C LEU A 110 -5.77 -17.71 -9.86
N PRO A 111 -4.70 -18.50 -9.63
CA PRO A 111 -4.35 -18.97 -8.30
C PRO A 111 -4.08 -17.83 -7.32
N LEU A 112 -4.55 -18.04 -6.10
CA LEU A 112 -4.26 -17.23 -4.92
C LEU A 112 -3.38 -18.04 -3.99
N SER A 113 -2.50 -17.37 -3.26
CA SER A 113 -1.65 -17.98 -2.23
C SER A 113 -1.78 -17.25 -0.89
N THR A 114 -1.76 -18.04 0.19
CA THR A 114 -1.73 -17.51 1.56
C THR A 114 -0.34 -17.74 2.14
N ALA A 115 0.40 -16.67 2.43
CA ALA A 115 1.76 -16.80 2.97
C ALA A 115 1.81 -17.55 4.32
N SER A 116 0.77 -17.40 5.16
CA SER A 116 0.73 -17.96 6.52
C SER A 116 0.24 -19.42 6.58
N LEU A 117 -0.69 -19.80 5.70
CA LEU A 117 -1.35 -21.13 5.73
C LEU A 117 -0.81 -22.08 4.67
N ASN A 118 0.02 -21.60 3.75
CA ASN A 118 0.58 -22.38 2.62
C ASN A 118 -0.50 -23.08 1.78
N LEU A 119 -1.65 -22.42 1.60
CA LEU A 119 -2.75 -22.86 0.74
C LEU A 119 -2.65 -22.17 -0.62
N SER A 120 -3.07 -22.89 -1.67
CA SER A 120 -3.32 -22.35 -3.00
C SER A 120 -4.73 -22.71 -3.45
N PHE A 121 -5.46 -21.74 -3.98
CA PHE A 121 -6.85 -21.88 -4.43
C PHE A 121 -7.24 -20.71 -5.33
N THR A 122 -8.32 -20.85 -6.09
CA THR A 122 -8.96 -19.77 -6.85
C THR A 122 -10.05 -19.09 -6.01
N TYR A 123 -10.46 -17.88 -6.40
CA TYR A 123 -11.58 -17.22 -5.72
C TYR A 123 -12.87 -18.05 -5.78
N GLN A 124 -13.10 -18.78 -6.87
CA GLN A 124 -14.28 -19.66 -7.00
C GLN A 124 -14.24 -20.81 -5.99
N GLU A 125 -13.10 -21.46 -5.80
CA GLU A 125 -12.92 -22.50 -4.79
C GLU A 125 -13.06 -21.93 -3.38
N TYR A 126 -12.57 -20.71 -3.15
CA TYR A 126 -12.79 -20.01 -1.88
C TYR A 126 -14.28 -19.87 -1.59
N ILE A 127 -15.06 -19.31 -2.52
CA ILE A 127 -16.50 -19.11 -2.35
C ILE A 127 -17.23 -20.44 -2.10
N THR A 128 -16.86 -21.50 -2.83
CA THR A 128 -17.60 -22.77 -2.82
C THR A 128 -17.23 -23.65 -1.62
N HIS A 129 -15.96 -23.64 -1.17
CA HIS A 129 -15.45 -24.65 -0.24
C HIS A 129 -14.79 -24.09 1.03
N LEU A 130 -14.28 -22.85 1.00
CA LEU A 130 -13.45 -22.31 2.08
C LEU A 130 -14.14 -21.20 2.88
N LYS A 131 -15.01 -20.42 2.24
CA LYS A 131 -15.65 -19.24 2.83
C LYS A 131 -16.40 -19.56 4.12
N ALA A 132 -17.17 -20.65 4.13
CA ALA A 132 -17.95 -21.10 5.29
C ALA A 132 -17.09 -21.44 6.52
N LYS A 133 -15.78 -21.70 6.35
CA LYS A 133 -14.87 -22.01 7.46
C LYS A 133 -14.41 -20.76 8.21
N HIS A 134 -14.52 -19.57 7.61
CA HIS A 134 -14.08 -18.29 8.17
C HIS A 134 -12.62 -18.26 8.67
N THR A 135 -11.72 -19.09 8.10
CA THR A 135 -10.34 -19.23 8.59
C THR A 135 -9.31 -18.40 7.82
N ILE A 136 -9.66 -17.82 6.68
CA ILE A 136 -8.72 -17.13 5.79
C ILE A 136 -9.00 -15.63 5.81
N ALA A 137 -8.02 -14.83 6.25
CA ALA A 137 -8.12 -13.37 6.32
C ALA A 137 -7.90 -12.70 4.96
N MET A 138 -6.90 -13.19 4.22
CA MET A 138 -6.53 -12.66 2.92
C MET A 138 -5.72 -13.69 2.12
N ALA A 139 -5.68 -13.50 0.79
CA ALA A 139 -4.82 -14.25 -0.11
C ALA A 139 -4.35 -13.35 -1.25
N ASP A 140 -3.07 -13.46 -1.59
CA ASP A 140 -2.44 -12.72 -2.68
C ASP A 140 -2.63 -13.47 -4.00
N LEU A 141 -2.84 -12.75 -5.09
CA LEU A 141 -2.83 -13.34 -6.43
C LEU A 141 -1.39 -13.66 -6.84
N ASP A 142 -1.18 -14.87 -7.35
CA ASP A 142 0.11 -15.26 -7.90
C ASP A 142 0.34 -14.54 -9.25
N GLU A 143 1.53 -13.94 -9.39
CA GLU A 143 2.00 -13.31 -10.64
C GLU A 143 1.00 -12.31 -11.28
N PRO A 144 0.61 -11.21 -10.59
CA PRO A 144 -0.42 -10.28 -11.06
C PRO A 144 -0.10 -9.62 -12.41
N LEU A 145 1.17 -9.55 -12.81
CA LEU A 145 1.60 -9.00 -14.09
C LEU A 145 1.26 -9.90 -15.30
N LYS A 146 0.77 -11.13 -15.09
CA LYS A 146 0.17 -11.95 -16.17
C LYS A 146 -1.15 -11.36 -16.67
N ILE A 147 -1.79 -10.50 -15.89
CA ILE A 147 -2.97 -9.73 -16.31
C ILE A 147 -2.47 -8.51 -17.11
N ASN A 148 -2.74 -8.49 -18.41
CA ASN A 148 -2.22 -7.48 -19.34
C ASN A 148 -2.60 -6.04 -18.91
N GLU A 149 -3.82 -5.84 -18.40
CA GLU A 149 -4.30 -4.55 -17.92
C GLU A 149 -3.52 -4.06 -16.70
N ILE A 150 -3.04 -4.96 -15.82
CA ILE A 150 -2.17 -4.60 -14.70
C ILE A 150 -0.77 -4.25 -15.20
N TYR A 151 -0.24 -5.04 -16.15
CA TYR A 151 1.06 -4.74 -16.78
C TYR A 151 1.05 -3.36 -17.46
N ARG A 152 -0.04 -3.02 -18.14
CA ARG A 152 -0.24 -1.70 -18.76
C ARG A 152 -0.40 -0.60 -17.72
N LEU A 153 -1.20 -0.81 -16.67
CA LEU A 153 -1.36 0.15 -15.57
C LEU A 153 -0.02 0.50 -14.89
N ARG A 154 0.86 -0.50 -14.69
CA ARG A 154 2.20 -0.27 -14.16
C ARG A 154 3.01 0.73 -15.00
N HIS A 155 2.73 0.84 -16.30
CA HIS A 155 3.41 1.75 -17.22
C HIS A 155 2.45 2.81 -17.80
N ASP A 156 1.38 3.14 -17.08
CA ASP A 156 0.39 4.14 -17.49
C ASP A 156 1.00 5.55 -17.52
N ASP A 157 0.85 6.27 -18.63
CA ASP A 157 1.45 7.59 -18.84
C ASP A 157 1.10 8.58 -17.72
N LEU A 158 -0.17 8.63 -17.30
CA LEU A 158 -0.63 9.55 -16.27
C LEU A 158 -0.07 9.17 -14.90
N LEU A 159 -0.09 7.87 -14.56
CA LEU A 159 0.39 7.40 -13.26
C LEU A 159 1.90 7.57 -13.13
N LEU A 160 2.65 7.33 -14.21
CA LEU A 160 4.09 7.58 -14.26
C LEU A 160 4.39 9.07 -14.12
N GLU A 161 3.65 9.95 -14.80
CA GLU A 161 3.84 11.40 -14.68
C GLU A 161 3.56 11.91 -13.26
N ILE A 162 2.45 11.48 -12.64
CA ILE A 162 2.13 11.83 -11.25
C ILE A 162 3.25 11.35 -10.31
N SER A 163 3.68 10.09 -10.49
CA SER A 163 4.73 9.49 -9.68
C SER A 163 6.07 10.22 -9.83
N GLU A 164 6.48 10.53 -11.06
CA GLU A 164 7.71 11.28 -11.35
C GLU A 164 7.70 12.66 -10.69
N LYS A 165 6.59 13.41 -10.81
CA LYS A 165 6.48 14.74 -10.18
C LYS A 165 6.40 14.69 -8.66
N TYR A 166 5.81 13.64 -8.10
CA TYR A 166 5.76 13.45 -6.66
C TYR A 166 7.14 13.08 -6.10
N LEU A 167 7.77 12.05 -6.66
CA LEU A 167 9.07 11.54 -6.25
C LEU A 167 10.21 12.52 -6.57
N GLY A 168 10.06 13.36 -7.60
CA GLY A 168 11.08 14.32 -8.03
C GLY A 168 12.11 13.74 -9.02
N TYR A 169 11.93 12.48 -9.42
CA TYR A 169 12.73 11.74 -10.38
C TYR A 169 11.85 10.65 -11.02
N PHE A 170 12.25 10.13 -12.18
CA PHE A 170 11.48 9.12 -12.90
C PHE A 170 11.52 7.78 -12.13
N PRO A 171 10.36 7.15 -11.85
CA PRO A 171 10.35 5.89 -11.11
C PRO A 171 10.79 4.72 -12.00
N GLU A 172 11.97 4.17 -11.73
CA GLU A 172 12.55 3.08 -12.53
C GLU A 172 12.00 1.70 -12.13
N LYS A 173 11.42 1.60 -10.94
CA LYS A 173 10.85 0.35 -10.41
C LYS A 173 9.41 0.57 -9.96
N CYS A 174 8.57 -0.43 -10.25
CA CYS A 174 7.22 -0.53 -9.70
C CYS A 174 6.98 -1.95 -9.21
N ASP A 175 6.73 -2.10 -7.91
CA ASP A 175 6.21 -3.35 -7.36
C ASP A 175 4.69 -3.38 -7.54
N VAL A 176 4.13 -4.57 -7.79
CA VAL A 176 2.71 -4.76 -8.04
C VAL A 176 2.18 -5.87 -7.15
N ARG A 177 1.07 -5.59 -6.46
CA ARG A 177 0.40 -6.53 -5.58
C ARG A 177 -1.11 -6.51 -5.83
N LEU A 178 -1.71 -7.67 -6.02
CA LEU A 178 -3.16 -7.83 -6.15
C LEU A 178 -3.60 -8.88 -5.13
N TRP A 179 -4.59 -8.58 -4.30
CA TRP A 179 -5.01 -9.52 -3.26
C TRP A 179 -6.48 -9.39 -2.90
N TRP A 180 -7.02 -10.50 -2.40
CA TRP A 180 -8.32 -10.54 -1.76
C TRP A 180 -8.16 -10.38 -0.25
N SER A 181 -8.95 -9.51 0.36
CA SER A 181 -9.21 -9.48 1.80
C SER A 181 -10.62 -10.04 2.03
N PHE A 182 -10.75 -11.12 2.79
CA PHE A 182 -12.00 -11.89 2.87
C PHE A 182 -12.85 -11.50 4.08
N ALA A 183 -14.15 -11.39 3.89
CA ALA A 183 -15.12 -11.17 4.96
C ALA A 183 -15.18 -12.40 5.89
N ASN A 184 -14.88 -12.20 7.16
CA ASN A 184 -14.90 -13.25 8.17
C ASN A 184 -15.00 -12.68 9.60
N ASN A 185 -15.10 -13.58 10.57
CA ASN A 185 -15.18 -13.26 12.00
C ASN A 185 -13.88 -13.54 12.74
N LEU A 186 -12.74 -13.60 12.04
CA LEU A 186 -11.44 -13.79 12.68
C LEU A 186 -11.16 -12.64 13.65
N SER A 187 -10.59 -13.02 14.79
CA SER A 187 -10.06 -12.07 15.78
C SER A 187 -8.93 -11.23 15.17
N SER A 188 -8.65 -10.08 15.80
CA SER A 188 -7.52 -9.24 15.41
C SER A 188 -6.19 -10.00 15.42
N GLU A 189 -6.00 -10.91 16.39
CA GLU A 189 -4.79 -11.73 16.50
C GLU A 189 -4.63 -12.69 15.31
N GLU A 190 -5.69 -13.40 14.93
CA GLU A 190 -5.67 -14.30 13.78
C GLU A 190 -5.40 -13.54 12.47
N ARG A 191 -5.98 -12.35 12.33
CA ARG A 191 -5.75 -11.46 11.17
C ARG A 191 -4.29 -11.00 11.10
N ARG A 192 -3.68 -10.64 12.24
CA ARG A 192 -2.25 -10.28 12.32
C ARG A 192 -1.35 -11.44 11.93
N ILE A 193 -1.63 -12.65 12.40
CA ILE A 193 -0.88 -13.87 12.03
C ILE A 193 -0.92 -14.10 10.51
N GLN A 194 -2.03 -13.73 9.88
CA GLN A 194 -2.21 -13.82 8.43
C GLN A 194 -1.77 -12.54 7.68
N SER A 195 -0.96 -11.70 8.33
CA SER A 195 -0.36 -10.47 7.74
C SER A 195 -1.37 -9.43 7.25
N GLN A 196 -2.62 -9.48 7.72
CA GLN A 196 -3.57 -8.41 7.45
C GLN A 196 -3.24 -7.20 8.31
N THR A 197 -2.99 -6.06 7.67
CA THR A 197 -2.52 -4.83 8.31
C THR A 197 -3.65 -4.02 8.94
N ILE A 198 -4.28 -4.60 9.96
CA ILE A 198 -5.42 -4.01 10.68
C ILE A 198 -5.03 -2.98 11.74
N ASP A 199 -3.76 -2.94 12.11
CA ASP A 199 -3.19 -1.97 13.06
C ASP A 199 -2.59 -0.78 12.31
N TYR A 200 -2.65 0.42 12.89
CA TYR A 200 -1.98 1.58 12.30
C TYR A 200 -0.48 1.32 12.19
N HIS A 201 0.06 1.62 11.02
CA HIS A 201 1.48 1.58 10.73
C HIS A 201 1.82 2.61 9.65
N TYR A 202 3.11 2.84 9.43
CA TYR A 202 3.57 3.50 8.21
C TYR A 202 4.62 2.63 7.55
N ASP A 203 4.65 2.70 6.23
CA ASP A 203 5.57 1.91 5.43
C ASP A 203 6.91 2.62 5.29
N ILE A 204 7.95 1.80 5.14
CA ILE A 204 9.32 2.26 4.97
C ILE A 204 9.95 1.40 3.88
N HIS A 205 9.86 1.88 2.65
CA HIS A 205 10.40 1.20 1.47
C HIS A 205 11.53 2.03 0.85
N GLY A 206 12.76 1.78 1.31
CA GLY A 206 13.92 2.56 0.89
C GLY A 206 13.81 4.02 1.38
N PHE A 207 14.20 4.96 0.52
CA PHE A 207 14.19 6.39 0.83
C PHE A 207 12.98 7.16 0.32
N ASN A 208 12.35 6.78 -0.79
CA ASN A 208 11.12 7.42 -1.24
C ASN A 208 10.32 6.46 -2.12
N PHE A 209 9.00 6.58 -2.08
CA PHE A 209 8.06 5.75 -2.83
C PHE A 209 6.68 6.39 -2.86
N LEU A 210 5.83 5.94 -3.78
CA LEU A 210 4.44 6.37 -3.90
C LEU A 210 3.53 5.16 -4.13
N TYR A 211 2.42 5.09 -3.40
CA TYR A 211 1.39 4.08 -3.63
C TYR A 211 0.32 4.62 -4.55
N ILE A 212 -0.12 3.76 -5.48
CA ILE A 212 -1.32 3.97 -6.28
C ILE A 212 -2.17 2.72 -6.12
N SER A 213 -3.34 2.89 -5.53
CA SER A 213 -4.20 1.81 -5.07
C SER A 213 -5.56 1.86 -5.74
N PHE A 214 -6.12 0.69 -6.02
CA PHE A 214 -7.41 0.54 -6.68
C PHE A 214 -8.33 -0.38 -5.89
N TYR A 215 -9.55 0.08 -5.65
CA TYR A 215 -10.64 -0.80 -5.26
C TYR A 215 -11.23 -1.45 -6.50
N LEU A 216 -11.14 -2.77 -6.59
CA LEU A 216 -11.67 -3.56 -7.70
C LEU A 216 -13.04 -4.18 -7.37
N THR A 217 -13.50 -3.97 -6.14
CA THR A 217 -14.86 -4.22 -5.64
C THR A 217 -15.40 -2.96 -4.97
N ASN A 218 -16.70 -2.91 -4.69
CA ASN A 218 -17.25 -1.83 -3.85
C ASN A 218 -16.70 -1.95 -2.43
N VAL A 219 -16.25 -0.83 -1.85
CA VAL A 219 -15.62 -0.78 -0.54
C VAL A 219 -16.27 0.27 0.37
N ASP A 220 -16.68 -0.16 1.55
CA ASP A 220 -17.14 0.65 2.66
C ASP A 220 -16.42 0.25 3.97
N VAL A 221 -16.82 0.85 5.08
CA VAL A 221 -16.27 0.56 6.43
C VAL A 221 -16.39 -0.90 6.86
N ASN A 222 -17.35 -1.66 6.33
CA ASN A 222 -17.62 -3.06 6.67
C ASN A 222 -17.02 -4.06 5.68
N SER A 223 -16.43 -3.59 4.60
CA SER A 223 -15.76 -4.41 3.58
C SER A 223 -14.28 -4.05 3.44
N GLY A 224 -13.69 -3.55 4.52
CA GLY A 224 -12.26 -3.31 4.63
C GLY A 224 -11.76 -2.04 3.95
N ALA A 225 -12.42 -0.90 4.16
CA ALA A 225 -11.88 0.39 3.75
C ALA A 225 -10.48 0.66 4.31
N HIS A 226 -9.65 1.35 3.51
CA HIS A 226 -8.37 1.89 3.92
C HIS A 226 -8.59 3.14 4.77
N VAL A 227 -7.83 3.25 5.85
CA VAL A 227 -7.86 4.38 6.78
C VAL A 227 -6.47 4.95 6.86
N LEU A 228 -6.35 6.27 6.75
CA LEU A 228 -5.07 6.98 6.88
C LEU A 228 -5.20 8.20 7.79
N VAL A 229 -4.06 8.66 8.28
CA VAL A 229 -3.93 9.89 9.05
C VAL A 229 -3.29 10.94 8.16
N LYS A 230 -4.11 11.90 7.75
CA LYS A 230 -3.77 13.02 6.88
C LYS A 230 -2.50 13.73 7.36
N SER A 231 -1.63 14.09 6.43
CA SER A 231 -0.38 14.85 6.65
C SER A 231 0.64 14.18 7.59
N SER A 232 0.37 13.00 8.12
CA SER A 232 1.25 12.37 9.12
C SER A 232 2.58 11.90 8.51
N HIS A 233 2.71 11.75 7.18
CA HIS A 233 3.98 11.44 6.50
C HIS A 233 5.12 12.42 6.82
N LYS A 234 4.77 13.67 7.17
CA LYS A 234 5.71 14.71 7.61
C LYS A 234 5.48 15.23 9.03
N ASN A 235 4.30 15.00 9.62
CA ASN A 235 3.92 15.54 10.93
C ASN A 235 3.95 14.49 12.07
N LYS A 236 4.88 13.54 12.02
CA LYS A 236 5.12 12.58 13.12
C LYS A 236 6.01 13.19 14.21
N LYS A 237 5.73 12.86 15.47
CA LYS A 237 6.69 13.13 16.55
C LYS A 237 7.99 12.35 16.31
N ILE A 238 9.13 12.93 16.64
CA ILE A 238 10.44 12.27 16.55
C ILE A 238 10.42 10.93 17.31
N SER A 239 9.74 10.87 18.46
CA SER A 239 9.56 9.63 19.22
C SER A 239 8.82 8.53 18.45
N MET A 240 7.91 8.86 17.54
CA MET A 240 7.23 7.89 16.66
C MET A 240 8.14 7.41 15.52
N LEU A 241 9.09 8.24 15.09
CA LEU A 241 10.09 7.88 14.07
C LEU A 241 11.19 6.98 14.65
N LEU A 242 11.55 7.18 15.91
CA LEU A 242 12.59 6.41 16.62
C LEU A 242 12.07 5.11 17.26
N ARG A 243 10.79 4.76 17.07
CA ARG A 243 10.13 3.57 17.63
C ARG A 243 9.60 2.64 16.54
N SER A 244 8.81 1.64 16.93
CA SER A 244 8.08 0.79 15.99
C SER A 244 7.31 1.64 14.97
N ALA A 245 7.29 1.18 13.72
CA ALA A 245 6.46 1.81 12.69
C ALA A 245 4.96 1.54 12.91
N ARG A 246 4.62 0.54 13.74
CA ARG A 246 3.25 0.27 14.21
C ARG A 246 2.89 1.20 15.37
N CYS A 247 1.65 1.63 15.41
CA CYS A 247 1.11 2.55 16.39
C CYS A 247 -0.28 2.08 16.85
N PRO A 248 -0.57 2.00 18.15
CA PRO A 248 -1.92 1.67 18.61
C PRO A 248 -2.92 2.80 18.37
N ASP A 249 -4.19 2.44 18.13
CA ASP A 249 -5.30 3.37 17.85
C ASP A 249 -5.41 4.50 18.88
N LYS A 250 -5.33 4.17 20.18
CA LYS A 250 -5.38 5.16 21.27
C LYS A 250 -4.28 6.23 21.12
N THR A 251 -3.10 5.83 20.64
CA THR A 251 -1.99 6.76 20.41
C THR A 251 -2.30 7.66 19.22
N ILE A 252 -2.83 7.11 18.12
CA ILE A 252 -3.26 7.91 16.97
C ILE A 252 -4.32 8.94 17.37
N GLN A 253 -5.38 8.50 18.06
CA GLN A 253 -6.48 9.35 18.53
C GLN A 253 -6.04 10.43 19.52
N GLN A 254 -5.01 10.17 20.33
CA GLN A 254 -4.48 11.16 21.26
C GLN A 254 -3.67 12.27 20.55
N TYR A 255 -3.00 11.94 19.44
CA TYR A 255 -2.04 12.84 18.80
C TYR A 255 -2.54 13.52 17.54
N TYR A 256 -3.53 12.94 16.86
CA TYR A 256 -4.08 13.49 15.63
C TYR A 256 -5.56 13.78 15.84
N PRO A 257 -6.06 14.91 15.30
CA PRO A 257 -7.46 15.25 15.43
C PRO A 257 -8.31 14.29 14.57
N GLN A 258 -9.57 14.09 14.97
CA GLN A 258 -10.42 13.06 14.37
C GLN A 258 -10.72 13.36 12.88
N GLU A 259 -10.80 14.64 12.52
CA GLU A 259 -10.98 15.13 11.15
C GLU A 259 -9.80 14.80 10.21
N ASP A 260 -8.61 14.54 10.77
CA ASP A 260 -7.44 14.11 10.00
C ASP A 260 -7.43 12.59 9.77
N ILE A 261 -8.33 11.83 10.40
CA ILE A 261 -8.44 10.38 10.20
C ILE A 261 -9.42 10.11 9.06
N ILE A 262 -8.87 9.86 7.89
CA ILE A 262 -9.63 9.71 6.65
C ILE A 262 -9.91 8.24 6.38
N THR A 263 -11.17 7.89 6.15
CA THR A 263 -11.56 6.56 5.66
C THR A 263 -11.91 6.63 4.19
N ILE A 264 -11.10 6.00 3.35
CA ILE A 264 -11.28 5.99 1.90
C ILE A 264 -12.28 4.89 1.56
N GLN A 265 -13.51 5.28 1.26
CA GLN A 265 -14.58 4.42 0.73
C GLN A 265 -14.81 4.72 -0.75
N GLY A 266 -15.41 3.79 -1.48
CA GLY A 266 -15.75 4.01 -2.88
C GLY A 266 -16.29 2.79 -3.61
N LYS A 267 -16.82 3.03 -4.81
CA LYS A 267 -17.24 1.97 -5.72
C LYS A 267 -16.02 1.29 -6.35
N ALA A 268 -16.24 0.11 -6.92
CA ALA A 268 -15.26 -0.55 -7.78
C ALA A 268 -14.81 0.42 -8.88
N GLY A 269 -13.51 0.50 -9.12
CA GLY A 269 -12.87 1.48 -10.00
C GLY A 269 -12.22 2.64 -9.26
N LYS A 270 -12.57 2.92 -8.00
CA LYS A 270 -11.93 4.02 -7.24
C LYS A 270 -10.41 3.82 -7.17
N CYS A 271 -9.69 4.87 -7.54
CA CYS A 271 -8.23 4.95 -7.50
C CYS A 271 -7.80 6.05 -6.52
N PHE A 272 -6.87 5.72 -5.64
CA PHE A 272 -6.28 6.68 -4.72
C PHE A 272 -4.76 6.54 -4.65
N LEU A 273 -4.08 7.67 -4.50
CA LEU A 273 -2.64 7.76 -4.35
C LEU A 273 -2.31 8.13 -2.91
N GLU A 274 -1.23 7.57 -2.39
CA GLU A 274 -0.85 7.73 -0.99
C GLU A 274 0.67 7.76 -0.82
N ASP A 275 1.17 8.74 -0.06
CA ASP A 275 2.45 8.60 0.61
C ASP A 275 2.27 7.74 1.85
N ALA A 276 2.40 6.43 1.70
CA ALA A 276 2.19 5.46 2.78
C ALA A 276 3.27 5.51 3.88
N SER A 277 4.18 6.50 3.84
CA SER A 277 4.91 6.94 5.03
C SER A 277 3.99 7.65 6.04
N CYS A 278 2.73 7.96 5.70
CA CYS A 278 1.68 8.34 6.64
C CYS A 278 1.22 7.14 7.47
N PHE A 279 0.66 7.39 8.66
CA PHE A 279 0.00 6.32 9.40
C PHE A 279 -1.24 5.89 8.64
N HIS A 280 -1.41 4.58 8.46
CA HIS A 280 -2.54 3.98 7.79
C HIS A 280 -2.79 2.56 8.28
N LYS A 281 -3.98 2.03 7.98
CA LYS A 281 -4.41 0.66 8.26
C LYS A 281 -5.54 0.26 7.31
N ALA A 282 -5.83 -1.03 7.23
CA ALA A 282 -7.05 -1.52 6.62
C ALA A 282 -8.08 -1.87 7.70
N LEU A 283 -9.34 -1.49 7.51
CA LEU A 283 -10.41 -2.05 8.33
C LEU A 283 -10.56 -3.55 8.04
N PRO A 284 -10.93 -4.37 9.03
CA PRO A 284 -11.26 -5.77 8.78
C PRO A 284 -12.52 -5.87 7.92
N PRO A 285 -12.52 -6.62 6.79
CA PRO A 285 -13.76 -6.94 6.08
C PRO A 285 -14.60 -7.91 6.92
N ILE A 286 -15.88 -7.58 7.08
CA ILE A 286 -16.87 -8.33 7.87
C ILE A 286 -18.05 -8.74 6.99
N GLN A 287 -18.51 -7.86 6.09
CA GLN A 287 -19.70 -8.12 5.26
C GLN A 287 -19.38 -8.59 3.85
N ARG A 288 -18.35 -8.01 3.21
CA ARG A 288 -18.01 -8.29 1.81
C ARG A 288 -16.51 -8.41 1.61
N ASP A 289 -16.13 -9.28 0.67
CA ASP A 289 -14.74 -9.47 0.27
C ASP A 289 -14.26 -8.24 -0.52
N ARG A 290 -12.99 -7.88 -0.36
CA ARG A 290 -12.35 -6.75 -1.03
C ARG A 290 -11.25 -7.25 -1.95
N LEU A 291 -11.36 -6.95 -3.24
CA LEU A 291 -10.25 -7.10 -4.18
C LEU A 291 -9.52 -5.76 -4.29
N PHE A 292 -8.22 -5.78 -4.02
CA PHE A 292 -7.39 -4.58 -3.92
C PHE A 292 -6.12 -4.75 -4.76
N LEU A 293 -5.86 -3.79 -5.63
CA LEU A 293 -4.63 -3.69 -6.41
C LEU A 293 -3.79 -2.53 -5.89
N GLN A 294 -2.49 -2.73 -5.75
CA GLN A 294 -1.53 -1.70 -5.37
C GLN A 294 -0.34 -1.72 -6.33
N LEU A 295 -0.01 -0.54 -6.84
CA LEU A 295 1.23 -0.23 -7.52
C LEU A 295 2.09 0.59 -6.57
N ARG A 296 3.36 0.26 -6.47
CA ARG A 296 4.33 0.97 -5.63
C ARG A 296 5.52 1.40 -6.47
N TYR A 297 5.57 2.69 -6.78
CA TYR A 297 6.64 3.31 -7.54
C TYR A 297 7.79 3.73 -6.63
N TYR A 298 9.00 3.58 -7.14
CA TYR A 298 10.26 3.86 -6.45
C TYR A 298 11.14 4.79 -7.24
#